data_AF-A0A1H2YKE9-F1
#
_entry.id   AF-A0A1H2YKE9-F1
#
_cell.length_a   1.000
_cell.length_b   1.000
_cell.length_c   1.000
_cell.angle_alpha   90.00
_cell.angle_beta   90.00
_cell.angle_gamma   90.00
#
_symmetry.space_group_name_H-M   'P 1'
#
loop_
_entity.id
_entity.type
_entity.pdbx_description
1 polymer ?
#
loop_
_entity_poly.entity_id
_entity_poly.type
_entity_poly.pdbx_seq_one_letter_code
_entity_poly.pdbx_strand_id
1 'polypeptide(L)'
;MEKLKLISTEKEYIFEEGQPFQSSHASTVAVLPNGNVVVAWFAGMHEKSSDVAIWMSTRTGGTWSVPYKAADEEGIAHWNPVLFVQGDTLVLFYKVGHEITDWYTRVTYSEDDGRTWTEPRELVPGDVGGRGPVRNKPIALKDGTILAPSSIERHDPSAAGKQIWEAFVDISRDNGLTWTMSELVPMNIGEYVGTDHWFAKGLIQPTLWSSGGERVHMLLRSTEGVIYRSDSRDNGQTWCQAYPTSLPNNNSGIDVTLMDNGKLALIFNPVAGYATDSPRTPLVVRFSSDNGLTWGDEIVLENEPGEYSYPAIVSQDNQLYLTYTWKRDRIAFWKITLT
;
A
#
# COMPACT_ATOMS: atom_id res chain seq x y z
N MET A 1 15.39 24.74 6.13
CA MET A 1 14.26 23.94 6.61
C MET A 1 14.65 23.32 7.94
N GLU A 2 13.73 23.28 8.90
CA GLU A 2 13.99 22.68 10.21
C GLU A 2 14.07 21.15 10.07
N LYS A 3 15.08 20.56 10.72
CA LYS A 3 15.33 19.11 10.70
C LYS A 3 14.28 18.41 11.56
N LEU A 4 13.66 17.35 11.04
CA LEU A 4 12.75 16.54 11.87
C LEU A 4 13.56 15.87 12.97
N LYS A 5 13.13 16.00 14.22
CA LYS A 5 13.73 15.30 15.35
C LYS A 5 12.75 14.27 15.89
N LEU A 6 13.29 13.11 16.21
CA LEU A 6 12.54 12.05 16.88
C LEU A 6 12.24 12.46 18.32
N ILE A 7 10.96 12.45 18.71
CA ILE A 7 10.51 12.68 20.09
C ILE A 7 10.35 11.34 20.82
N SER A 8 9.62 10.39 20.21
CA SER A 8 9.38 9.08 20.79
C SER A 8 9.04 8.04 19.73
N THR A 9 9.28 6.77 20.07
CA THR A 9 8.88 5.60 19.27
C THR A 9 8.25 4.56 20.16
N GLU A 10 7.21 3.90 19.64
CA GLU A 10 6.60 2.71 20.21
C GLU A 10 6.57 1.64 19.11
N LYS A 11 7.09 0.45 19.41
CA LYS A 11 7.04 -0.73 18.52
C LYS A 11 6.27 -1.83 19.23
N GLU A 12 5.32 -2.42 18.53
CA GLU A 12 4.51 -3.53 19.02
C GLU A 12 4.40 -4.61 17.93
N TYR A 13 4.17 -5.85 18.35
CA TYR A 13 3.60 -6.86 17.47
C TYR A 13 2.11 -6.93 17.76
N ILE A 14 1.28 -6.92 16.71
CA ILE A 14 -0.19 -6.80 16.86
C ILE A 14 -0.77 -8.06 17.51
N PHE A 15 -0.10 -9.19 17.35
CA PHE A 15 -0.46 -10.47 17.93
C PHE A 15 0.80 -11.30 18.19
N GLU A 16 0.65 -12.27 19.08
CA GLU A 16 1.67 -13.26 19.39
C GLU A 16 1.64 -14.43 18.39
N GLU A 17 2.74 -15.17 18.31
CA GLU A 17 2.82 -16.43 17.54
C GLU A 17 1.74 -17.44 17.97
N GLY A 18 1.36 -18.35 17.06
CA GLY A 18 0.36 -19.39 17.36
C GLY A 18 -1.10 -18.98 17.13
N GLN A 19 -1.33 -17.90 16.38
CA GLN A 19 -2.65 -17.57 15.82
C GLN A 19 -3.16 -18.71 14.91
N PRO A 20 -4.47 -18.75 14.58
CA PRO A 20 -5.06 -19.79 13.73
C PRO A 20 -4.59 -19.77 12.25
N PHE A 21 -3.53 -19.03 11.93
CA PHE A 21 -2.91 -18.94 10.61
C PHE A 21 -1.39 -19.13 10.72
N GLN A 22 -0.77 -19.71 9.69
CA GLN A 22 0.68 -20.01 9.66
C GLN A 22 1.50 -18.92 8.97
N SER A 23 0.85 -18.08 8.16
CA SER A 23 1.49 -16.95 7.51
C SER A 23 0.59 -15.71 7.54
N SER A 24 1.18 -14.56 7.84
CA SER A 24 0.53 -13.25 7.79
C SER A 24 1.29 -12.31 6.87
N HIS A 25 0.56 -11.51 6.08
CA HIS A 25 1.21 -10.67 5.08
C HIS A 25 0.40 -9.44 4.68
N ALA A 26 1.12 -8.50 4.06
CA ALA A 26 0.57 -7.35 3.36
C ALA A 26 -0.41 -6.51 4.19
N SER A 27 0.08 -5.99 5.31
CA SER A 27 -0.73 -5.17 6.21
C SER A 27 -1.06 -3.78 5.64
N THR A 28 -2.10 -3.17 6.21
CA THR A 28 -2.56 -1.80 6.01
C THR A 28 -2.97 -1.21 7.36
N VAL A 29 -2.88 0.12 7.52
CA VAL A 29 -3.16 0.81 8.79
C VAL A 29 -4.02 2.05 8.55
N ALA A 30 -4.96 2.29 9.46
CA ALA A 30 -5.79 3.47 9.51
C ALA A 30 -5.83 4.03 10.94
N VAL A 31 -5.92 5.35 11.06
CA VAL A 31 -6.17 6.04 12.34
C VAL A 31 -7.55 6.67 12.26
N LEU A 32 -8.42 6.28 13.19
CA LEU A 32 -9.80 6.74 13.24
C LEU A 32 -9.90 8.13 13.88
N PRO A 33 -11.00 8.88 13.66
CA PRO A 33 -11.20 10.20 14.25
C PRO A 33 -11.14 10.22 15.79
N ASN A 34 -11.49 9.11 16.44
CA ASN A 34 -11.41 8.94 17.89
C ASN A 34 -10.00 8.59 18.41
N GLY A 35 -9.01 8.49 17.53
CA GLY A 35 -7.62 8.16 17.86
C GLY A 35 -7.31 6.66 17.97
N ASN A 36 -8.31 5.78 17.78
CA ASN A 36 -8.09 4.35 17.66
C ASN A 36 -7.31 4.04 16.37
N VAL A 37 -6.48 3.01 16.42
CA VAL A 37 -5.72 2.54 15.24
C VAL A 37 -6.29 1.21 14.80
N VAL A 38 -6.61 1.07 13.52
CA VAL A 38 -7.08 -0.19 12.94
C VAL A 38 -6.03 -0.72 11.98
N VAL A 39 -5.74 -2.01 12.07
CA VAL A 39 -4.80 -2.68 11.18
C VAL A 39 -5.45 -3.92 10.60
N ALA A 40 -5.33 -4.09 9.29
CA ALA A 40 -5.75 -5.30 8.58
C ALA A 40 -4.58 -5.93 7.83
N TRP A 41 -4.64 -7.24 7.60
CA TRP A 41 -3.68 -8.03 6.84
C TRP A 41 -4.38 -9.27 6.28
N PHE A 42 -3.79 -9.94 5.29
CA PHE A 42 -4.28 -11.26 4.90
C PHE A 42 -3.46 -12.35 5.60
N ALA A 43 -4.12 -13.43 5.99
CA ALA A 43 -3.45 -14.57 6.63
C ALA A 43 -4.21 -15.89 6.41
N GLY A 44 -3.46 -16.99 6.37
CA GLY A 44 -3.94 -18.35 6.17
C GLY A 44 -2.80 -19.36 6.35
N MET A 45 -2.94 -20.56 5.77
CA MET A 45 -1.90 -21.59 5.82
C MET A 45 -0.64 -21.17 5.03
N HIS A 46 -0.83 -20.68 3.81
CA HIS A 46 0.23 -20.06 3.01
C HIS A 46 -0.40 -19.13 1.97
N GLU A 47 0.43 -18.28 1.38
CA GLU A 47 0.03 -17.44 0.25
C GLU A 47 -0.64 -18.29 -0.86
N LYS A 48 -1.80 -17.86 -1.36
CA LYS A 48 -2.69 -18.55 -2.33
C LYS A 48 -3.58 -19.66 -1.80
N SER A 49 -3.45 -20.03 -0.54
CA SER A 49 -4.32 -21.05 0.05
C SER A 49 -5.79 -20.57 0.10
N SER A 50 -6.73 -21.51 -0.01
CA SER A 50 -8.16 -21.24 -0.02
C SER A 50 -8.72 -20.80 1.34
N ASP A 51 -7.92 -20.88 2.41
CA ASP A 51 -8.24 -20.42 3.76
C ASP A 51 -7.74 -18.99 4.04
N VAL A 52 -7.11 -18.33 3.05
CA VAL A 52 -6.61 -16.97 3.24
C VAL A 52 -7.80 -16.01 3.36
N ALA A 53 -7.91 -15.42 4.54
CA ALA A 53 -8.92 -14.45 4.92
C ALA A 53 -8.29 -13.07 5.20
N ILE A 54 -9.12 -12.04 5.30
CA ILE A 54 -8.70 -10.74 5.82
C ILE A 54 -8.88 -10.74 7.34
N TRP A 55 -7.78 -10.56 8.04
CA TRP A 55 -7.72 -10.45 9.50
C TRP A 55 -7.55 -8.99 9.90
N MET A 56 -8.08 -8.65 11.07
CA MET A 56 -8.03 -7.29 11.60
C MET A 56 -7.82 -7.28 13.11
N SER A 57 -7.19 -6.22 13.61
CA SER A 57 -7.14 -5.86 15.02
C SER A 57 -7.24 -4.35 15.20
N THR A 58 -7.84 -3.92 16.31
CA THR A 58 -8.00 -2.51 16.67
C THR A 58 -7.26 -2.21 17.96
N ARG A 59 -6.45 -1.14 17.94
CA ARG A 59 -5.76 -0.59 19.11
C ARG A 59 -6.62 0.49 19.74
N THR A 60 -7.17 0.19 20.93
CA THR A 60 -7.95 1.13 21.73
C THR A 60 -7.21 1.39 23.04
N GLY A 61 -6.96 2.66 23.38
CA GLY A 61 -6.30 3.02 24.64
C GLY A 61 -4.92 2.38 24.85
N GLY A 62 -4.21 2.06 23.77
CA GLY A 62 -2.89 1.42 23.84
C GLY A 62 -2.89 -0.11 23.84
N THR A 63 -4.04 -0.76 23.68
CA THR A 63 -4.15 -2.23 23.70
C THR A 63 -4.81 -2.74 22.42
N TRP A 64 -4.22 -3.78 21.82
CA TRP A 64 -4.76 -4.47 20.65
C TRP A 64 -5.87 -5.44 21.02
N SER A 65 -6.94 -5.47 20.22
CA SER A 65 -7.93 -6.54 20.29
C SER A 65 -7.33 -7.87 19.79
N VAL A 66 -7.92 -8.99 20.21
CA VAL A 66 -7.61 -10.29 19.58
C VAL A 66 -7.92 -10.19 18.08
N PRO A 67 -7.04 -10.71 17.19
CA PRO A 67 -7.33 -10.77 15.77
C PRO A 67 -8.64 -11.49 15.47
N TYR A 68 -9.42 -10.95 14.54
CA TYR A 68 -10.64 -11.58 14.04
C TYR A 68 -10.70 -11.46 12.50
N LYS A 69 -11.52 -12.31 11.86
CA LYS A 69 -11.75 -12.25 10.42
C LYS A 69 -12.71 -11.12 10.08
N ALA A 70 -12.24 -10.13 9.34
CA ALA A 70 -13.08 -9.04 8.81
C ALA A 70 -13.73 -9.42 7.47
N ALA A 71 -13.10 -10.30 6.69
CA ALA A 71 -13.69 -10.89 5.48
C ALA A 71 -13.15 -12.30 5.25
N ASP A 72 -14.03 -13.24 4.92
CA ASP A 72 -13.73 -14.64 4.66
C ASP A 72 -14.85 -15.26 3.81
N GLU A 73 -14.51 -16.15 2.90
CA GLU A 73 -15.47 -16.93 2.11
C GLU A 73 -14.87 -18.32 1.86
N GLU A 74 -15.64 -19.37 2.17
CA GLU A 74 -15.15 -20.74 2.12
C GLU A 74 -14.64 -21.10 0.71
N GLY A 75 -13.38 -21.51 0.64
CA GLY A 75 -12.77 -21.97 -0.61
C GLY A 75 -12.16 -20.86 -1.47
N ILE A 76 -12.28 -19.58 -1.09
CA ILE A 76 -11.84 -18.45 -1.92
C ILE A 76 -10.83 -17.59 -1.16
N ALA A 77 -9.65 -17.40 -1.78
CA ALA A 77 -8.57 -16.62 -1.20
C ALA A 77 -8.84 -15.10 -1.27
N HIS A 78 -8.54 -14.41 -0.16
CA HIS A 78 -8.68 -12.96 0.00
C HIS A 78 -7.31 -12.28 0.16
N TRP A 79 -7.12 -11.10 -0.40
CA TRP A 79 -5.78 -10.51 -0.55
C TRP A 79 -5.74 -9.00 -0.39
N ASN A 80 -4.52 -8.49 -0.17
CA ASN A 80 -4.16 -7.07 -0.24
C ASN A 80 -5.21 -6.13 0.37
N PRO A 81 -5.56 -6.30 1.65
CA PRO A 81 -6.52 -5.42 2.29
C PRO A 81 -5.99 -3.99 2.29
N VAL A 82 -6.87 -3.03 2.05
CA VAL A 82 -6.57 -1.60 2.13
C VAL A 82 -7.65 -0.93 2.97
N LEU A 83 -7.23 -0.25 4.03
CA LEU A 83 -8.11 0.57 4.85
C LEU A 83 -8.12 2.02 4.37
N PHE A 84 -9.29 2.65 4.45
CA PHE A 84 -9.47 4.07 4.16
C PHE A 84 -10.50 4.65 5.12
N VAL A 85 -10.22 5.82 5.68
CA VAL A 85 -11.13 6.51 6.60
C VAL A 85 -11.84 7.62 5.84
N GLN A 86 -13.17 7.58 5.86
CA GLN A 86 -14.04 8.51 5.13
C GLN A 86 -15.03 9.13 6.12
N GLY A 87 -14.63 10.25 6.73
CA GLY A 87 -15.36 10.79 7.89
C GLY A 87 -15.27 9.82 9.06
N ASP A 88 -16.43 9.41 9.58
CA ASP A 88 -16.53 8.41 10.66
C ASP A 88 -16.64 6.96 10.13
N THR A 89 -16.72 6.76 8.81
CA THR A 89 -16.81 5.44 8.20
C THR A 89 -15.43 4.88 7.89
N LEU A 90 -15.18 3.66 8.36
CA LEU A 90 -14.03 2.87 7.94
C LEU A 90 -14.40 2.04 6.71
N VAL A 91 -13.60 2.14 5.66
CA VAL A 91 -13.76 1.38 4.41
C VAL A 91 -12.66 0.35 4.31
N LEU A 92 -13.02 -0.89 3.99
CA LEU A 92 -12.10 -1.98 3.68
C LEU A 92 -12.28 -2.42 2.23
N PHE A 93 -11.20 -2.30 1.46
CA PHE A 93 -11.07 -2.89 0.13
C PHE A 93 -10.22 -4.15 0.22
N TYR A 94 -10.55 -5.18 -0.54
CA TYR A 94 -9.74 -6.40 -0.62
C TYR A 94 -9.94 -7.10 -1.97
N LYS A 95 -8.91 -7.82 -2.42
CA LYS A 95 -8.98 -8.61 -3.66
C LYS A 95 -9.47 -10.02 -3.36
N VAL A 96 -10.19 -10.60 -4.30
CA VAL A 96 -10.80 -11.92 -4.20
C VAL A 96 -10.44 -12.73 -5.44
N GLY A 97 -10.00 -13.98 -5.24
CA GLY A 97 -9.67 -14.91 -6.32
C GLY A 97 -8.33 -15.62 -6.13
N HIS A 98 -8.13 -16.73 -6.85
CA HIS A 98 -6.92 -17.55 -6.72
C HIS A 98 -5.75 -17.04 -7.57
N GLU A 99 -6.04 -16.55 -8.78
CA GLU A 99 -5.04 -16.04 -9.70
C GLU A 99 -5.07 -14.51 -9.75
N ILE A 100 -3.88 -13.90 -9.72
CA ILE A 100 -3.70 -12.45 -9.68
C ILE A 100 -4.36 -11.77 -10.89
N THR A 101 -4.28 -12.41 -12.06
CA THR A 101 -4.85 -11.91 -13.32
C THR A 101 -6.37 -11.86 -13.30
N ASP A 102 -7.01 -12.67 -12.46
CA ASP A 102 -8.45 -12.88 -12.43
C ASP A 102 -9.08 -12.28 -11.16
N TRP A 103 -8.29 -11.54 -10.37
CA TRP A 103 -8.77 -10.88 -9.17
C TRP A 103 -9.88 -9.89 -9.51
N TYR A 104 -10.88 -9.84 -8.65
CA TYR A 104 -11.81 -8.74 -8.56
C TYR A 104 -11.76 -8.14 -7.15
N THR A 105 -12.27 -6.93 -7.01
CA THR A 105 -12.18 -6.18 -5.77
C THR A 105 -13.53 -6.09 -5.09
N ARG A 106 -13.58 -6.44 -3.80
CA ARG A 106 -14.74 -6.17 -2.95
C ARG A 106 -14.47 -5.01 -2.02
N VAL A 107 -15.55 -4.34 -1.64
CA VAL A 107 -15.57 -3.26 -0.67
C VAL A 107 -16.63 -3.52 0.39
N THR A 108 -16.30 -3.23 1.63
CA THR A 108 -17.21 -3.25 2.77
C THR A 108 -16.92 -2.08 3.71
N TYR A 109 -17.90 -1.72 4.53
CA TYR A 109 -17.92 -0.52 5.36
C TYR A 109 -18.23 -0.85 6.81
N SER A 110 -17.65 -0.08 7.73
CA SER A 110 -17.92 -0.14 9.16
C SER A 110 -18.16 1.26 9.73
N GLU A 111 -19.15 1.37 10.61
CA GLU A 111 -19.51 2.59 11.35
C GLU A 111 -19.22 2.46 12.85
N ASP A 112 -18.56 1.37 13.27
CA ASP A 112 -18.33 1.02 14.68
C ASP A 112 -16.88 0.60 14.97
N ASP A 113 -15.93 1.32 14.36
CA ASP A 113 -14.48 1.12 14.47
C ASP A 113 -13.99 -0.24 13.96
N GLY A 114 -14.66 -0.80 12.94
CA GLY A 114 -14.32 -2.09 12.34
C GLY A 114 -14.95 -3.29 13.04
N ARG A 115 -15.74 -3.13 14.11
CA ARG A 115 -16.29 -4.27 14.84
C ARG A 115 -17.31 -5.07 14.02
N THR A 116 -18.11 -4.38 13.22
CA THR A 116 -19.04 -4.98 12.28
C THR A 116 -18.89 -4.37 10.90
N TRP A 117 -19.24 -5.15 9.88
CA TRP A 117 -19.06 -4.83 8.47
C TRP A 117 -20.37 -5.06 7.72
N THR A 118 -20.65 -4.18 6.75
CA THR A 118 -21.76 -4.39 5.81
C THR A 118 -21.52 -5.63 4.94
N GLU A 119 -22.58 -6.16 4.32
CA GLU A 119 -22.43 -7.17 3.26
C GLU A 119 -21.48 -6.64 2.15
N PRO A 120 -20.39 -7.36 1.83
CA PRO A 120 -19.46 -6.92 0.81
C PRO A 120 -20.10 -6.87 -0.58
N ARG A 121 -19.72 -5.86 -1.36
CA ARG A 121 -20.09 -5.74 -2.77
C ARG A 121 -18.86 -5.63 -3.66
N GLU A 122 -18.99 -5.98 -4.93
CA GLU A 122 -17.97 -5.63 -5.92
C GLU A 122 -17.77 -4.11 -5.95
N LEU A 123 -16.51 -3.68 -6.01
CA LEU A 123 -16.15 -2.28 -6.12
C LEU A 123 -16.60 -1.70 -7.46
N VAL A 124 -16.31 -2.44 -8.54
CA VAL A 124 -16.74 -2.17 -9.91
C VAL A 124 -17.38 -3.46 -10.43
N PRO A 125 -18.67 -3.46 -10.81
CA PRO A 125 -19.33 -4.66 -11.30
C PRO A 125 -18.62 -5.27 -12.51
N GLY A 126 -18.30 -6.56 -12.45
CA GLY A 126 -17.61 -7.28 -13.52
C GLY A 126 -16.11 -6.97 -13.62
N ASP A 127 -15.50 -6.49 -12.53
CA ASP A 127 -14.06 -6.28 -12.40
C ASP A 127 -13.26 -7.57 -12.68
N VAL A 128 -12.16 -7.44 -13.42
CA VAL A 128 -11.14 -8.46 -13.66
C VAL A 128 -9.78 -7.77 -13.69
N GLY A 129 -8.80 -8.33 -12.99
CA GLY A 129 -7.45 -7.77 -12.82
C GLY A 129 -7.31 -6.85 -11.60
N GLY A 130 -8.40 -6.55 -10.89
CA GLY A 130 -8.42 -5.95 -9.57
C GLY A 130 -8.41 -4.41 -9.57
N ARG A 131 -9.57 -3.79 -9.83
CA ARG A 131 -9.83 -2.33 -9.74
C ARG A 131 -9.77 -1.77 -8.31
N GLY A 132 -9.69 -0.45 -8.15
CA GLY A 132 -9.54 0.19 -6.85
C GLY A 132 -8.17 -0.01 -6.21
N PRO A 133 -8.00 0.32 -4.93
CA PRO A 133 -6.68 0.36 -4.34
C PRO A 133 -6.09 -1.04 -4.29
N VAL A 134 -4.84 -1.16 -4.72
CA VAL A 134 -4.03 -2.36 -4.48
C VAL A 134 -2.89 -1.94 -3.58
N ARG A 135 -2.83 -2.55 -2.41
CA ARG A 135 -1.78 -2.34 -1.40
C ARG A 135 -1.81 -0.98 -0.70
N ASN A 136 -1.65 0.10 -1.44
CA ASN A 136 -1.51 1.43 -0.88
C ASN A 136 -2.87 2.12 -0.76
N LYS A 137 -3.01 2.92 0.30
CA LYS A 137 -4.25 3.62 0.65
C LYS A 137 -4.66 4.64 -0.43
N PRO A 138 -5.97 4.86 -0.64
CA PRO A 138 -6.47 6.00 -1.38
C PRO A 138 -6.08 7.34 -0.74
N ILE A 139 -6.13 8.41 -1.53
CA ILE A 139 -6.10 9.80 -1.03
C ILE A 139 -7.39 10.52 -1.43
N ALA A 140 -7.85 11.44 -0.58
CA ALA A 140 -8.91 12.38 -0.91
C ALA A 140 -8.31 13.72 -1.37
N LEU A 141 -8.80 14.24 -2.49
CA LEU A 141 -8.49 15.58 -2.96
C LEU A 141 -9.37 16.62 -2.26
N LYS A 142 -9.00 17.89 -2.39
CA LYS A 142 -9.70 19.01 -1.73
C LYS A 142 -11.18 19.13 -2.15
N ASP A 143 -11.52 18.70 -3.36
CA ASP A 143 -12.89 18.73 -3.88
C ASP A 143 -13.73 17.49 -3.49
N GLY A 144 -13.15 16.57 -2.71
CA GLY A 144 -13.79 15.32 -2.29
C GLY A 144 -13.59 14.15 -3.28
N THR A 145 -12.91 14.35 -4.40
CA THR A 145 -12.52 13.25 -5.30
C THR A 145 -11.60 12.29 -4.57
N ILE A 146 -11.89 10.98 -4.65
CA ILE A 146 -11.07 9.92 -4.07
C ILE A 146 -10.25 9.28 -5.19
N LEU A 147 -8.94 9.18 -4.96
CA LEU A 147 -7.99 8.53 -5.85
C LEU A 147 -7.45 7.25 -5.21
N ALA A 148 -7.77 6.11 -5.82
CA ALA A 148 -7.32 4.80 -5.38
C ALA A 148 -6.18 4.30 -6.28
N PRO A 149 -4.93 4.21 -5.78
CA PRO A 149 -3.80 3.74 -6.57
C PRO A 149 -3.93 2.26 -6.91
N SER A 150 -3.76 1.92 -8.19
CA SER A 150 -3.92 0.55 -8.66
C SER A 150 -2.89 0.16 -9.71
N SER A 151 -2.91 -1.11 -10.07
CA SER A 151 -2.07 -1.67 -11.11
C SER A 151 -2.56 -3.03 -11.54
N ILE A 152 -2.37 -3.36 -12.81
CA ILE A 152 -2.67 -4.67 -13.39
C ILE A 152 -1.39 -5.46 -13.64
N GLU A 153 -1.49 -6.77 -13.45
CA GLU A 153 -0.49 -7.74 -13.90
C GLU A 153 -1.12 -8.57 -15.01
N ARG A 154 -0.56 -8.51 -16.22
CA ARG A 154 -1.08 -9.26 -17.37
C ARG A 154 0.02 -9.87 -18.21
N HIS A 155 -0.33 -10.82 -19.06
CA HIS A 155 0.61 -11.36 -20.03
C HIS A 155 1.12 -10.27 -20.98
N ASP A 156 2.42 -10.28 -21.23
CA ASP A 156 3.06 -9.37 -22.17
C ASP A 156 2.76 -9.83 -23.61
N PRO A 157 2.02 -9.04 -24.42
CA PRO A 157 1.69 -9.39 -25.79
C PRO A 157 2.92 -9.37 -26.72
N SER A 158 4.00 -8.69 -26.29
CA SER A 158 5.24 -8.54 -27.05
C SER A 158 6.32 -9.55 -26.64
N ALA A 159 6.16 -10.25 -25.51
CA ALA A 159 7.13 -11.21 -25.00
C ALA A 159 6.45 -12.46 -24.41
N ALA A 160 6.44 -13.55 -25.19
CA ALA A 160 5.82 -14.81 -24.79
C ALA A 160 6.40 -15.35 -23.47
N GLY A 161 5.52 -15.73 -22.55
CA GLY A 161 5.89 -16.25 -21.22
C GLY A 161 6.32 -15.18 -20.21
N LYS A 162 6.25 -13.90 -20.56
CA LYS A 162 6.50 -12.77 -19.66
C LYS A 162 5.20 -12.07 -19.27
N GLN A 163 5.28 -11.28 -18.21
CA GLN A 163 4.22 -10.38 -17.78
C GLN A 163 4.63 -8.92 -17.96
N ILE A 164 3.64 -8.06 -18.09
CA ILE A 164 3.77 -6.61 -18.00
C ILE A 164 2.95 -6.11 -16.81
N TRP A 165 3.55 -5.20 -16.05
CA TRP A 165 2.94 -4.53 -14.91
C TRP A 165 2.69 -3.07 -15.26
N GLU A 166 1.43 -2.66 -15.16
CA GLU A 166 0.99 -1.33 -15.55
C GLU A 166 0.20 -0.69 -14.41
N ALA A 167 0.64 0.50 -14.00
CA ALA A 167 -0.02 1.26 -12.95
C ALA A 167 -1.09 2.20 -13.53
N PHE A 168 -2.10 2.48 -12.71
CA PHE A 168 -3.16 3.44 -12.99
C PHE A 168 -3.78 3.91 -11.67
N VAL A 169 -4.76 4.81 -11.75
CA VAL A 169 -5.54 5.27 -10.60
C VAL A 169 -7.02 5.10 -10.89
N ASP A 170 -7.75 4.53 -9.94
CA ASP A 170 -9.21 4.56 -9.95
C ASP A 170 -9.72 5.82 -9.27
N ILE A 171 -10.67 6.50 -9.92
CA ILE A 171 -11.15 7.83 -9.53
C ILE A 171 -12.63 7.75 -9.20
N SER A 172 -12.99 8.10 -7.96
CA SER A 172 -14.37 8.28 -7.54
C SER A 172 -14.67 9.74 -7.25
N ARG A 173 -15.81 10.23 -7.75
CA ARG A 173 -16.30 11.60 -7.52
C ARG A 173 -17.60 11.63 -6.72
N ASP A 174 -18.02 10.47 -6.23
CA ASP A 174 -19.29 10.24 -5.54
C ASP A 174 -19.06 9.41 -4.27
N ASN A 175 -17.96 9.70 -3.57
CA ASN A 175 -17.67 9.16 -2.24
C ASN A 175 -17.49 7.63 -2.21
N GLY A 176 -16.92 7.06 -3.28
CA GLY A 176 -16.61 5.64 -3.42
C GLY A 176 -17.76 4.78 -3.96
N LEU A 177 -18.86 5.40 -4.43
CA LEU A 177 -20.00 4.67 -5.00
C LEU A 177 -19.67 4.14 -6.40
N THR A 178 -19.09 4.98 -7.27
CA THR A 178 -18.64 4.60 -8.61
C THR A 178 -17.19 5.01 -8.86
N TRP A 179 -16.53 4.29 -9.78
CA TRP A 179 -15.10 4.42 -10.05
C TRP A 179 -14.81 4.42 -11.55
N THR A 180 -14.02 5.39 -12.00
CA THR A 180 -13.51 5.47 -13.37
C THR A 180 -12.00 5.30 -13.37
N MET A 181 -11.50 4.43 -14.25
CA MET A 181 -10.07 4.20 -14.43
C MET A 181 -9.41 5.41 -15.12
N SER A 182 -8.26 5.86 -14.63
CA SER A 182 -7.40 6.81 -15.34
C SER A 182 -6.77 6.19 -16.59
N GLU A 183 -6.06 7.00 -17.37
CA GLU A 183 -5.09 6.45 -18.31
C GLU A 183 -4.02 5.64 -17.56
N LEU A 184 -3.46 4.63 -18.22
CA LEU A 184 -2.30 3.90 -17.71
C LEU A 184 -1.10 4.86 -17.63
N VAL A 185 -0.26 4.69 -16.61
CA VAL A 185 0.97 5.46 -16.45
C VAL A 185 1.91 5.14 -17.62
N PRO A 186 2.30 6.11 -18.47
CA PRO A 186 3.15 5.82 -19.62
C PRO A 186 4.56 5.36 -19.17
N MET A 187 5.08 4.32 -19.83
CA MET A 187 6.41 3.74 -19.56
C MET A 187 7.23 3.64 -20.85
N ASN A 188 8.55 3.81 -20.74
CA ASN A 188 9.46 3.52 -21.84
C ASN A 188 10.06 2.11 -21.69
N ILE A 189 9.24 1.11 -22.00
CA ILE A 189 9.60 -0.32 -21.84
C ILE A 189 10.89 -0.67 -22.61
N GLY A 190 11.18 -0.02 -23.73
CA GLY A 190 12.40 -0.30 -24.51
C GLY A 190 13.71 0.04 -23.78
N GLU A 191 13.68 0.92 -22.78
CA GLU A 191 14.88 1.36 -22.04
C GLU A 191 15.09 0.61 -20.71
N TYR A 192 14.08 -0.12 -20.27
CA TYR A 192 14.11 -0.84 -19.00
C TYR A 192 14.91 -2.12 -19.15
N VAL A 193 15.86 -2.32 -18.25
CA VAL A 193 16.83 -3.42 -18.24
C VAL A 193 16.39 -4.58 -17.34
N GLY A 194 15.42 -4.37 -16.45
CA GLY A 194 14.88 -5.42 -15.59
C GLY A 194 14.27 -6.61 -16.35
N THR A 195 13.95 -6.43 -17.64
CA THR A 195 13.44 -7.51 -18.52
C THR A 195 14.32 -8.73 -18.63
N ASP A 196 15.64 -8.52 -18.61
CA ASP A 196 16.58 -9.61 -18.84
C ASP A 196 16.72 -10.50 -17.60
N HIS A 197 16.18 -10.05 -16.45
CA HIS A 197 16.38 -10.67 -15.16
C HIS A 197 15.09 -11.22 -14.51
N TRP A 198 13.90 -10.89 -15.03
CA TRP A 198 12.64 -11.18 -14.34
C TRP A 198 11.55 -11.81 -15.25
N PHE A 199 10.53 -12.43 -14.65
CA PHE A 199 9.36 -12.96 -15.38
C PHE A 199 8.35 -11.87 -15.76
N ALA A 200 8.47 -10.68 -15.18
CA ALA A 200 7.64 -9.52 -15.46
C ALA A 200 8.49 -8.28 -15.79
N LYS A 201 7.84 -7.22 -16.26
CA LYS A 201 8.46 -5.91 -16.48
C LYS A 201 7.45 -4.80 -16.17
N GLY A 202 7.89 -3.75 -15.52
CA GLY A 202 7.13 -2.50 -15.45
C GLY A 202 7.00 -1.96 -14.03
N LEU A 203 5.89 -1.25 -13.81
CA LEU A 203 5.65 -0.44 -12.63
C LEU A 203 4.32 -0.83 -12.00
N ILE A 204 4.32 -0.99 -10.67
CA ILE A 204 3.18 -1.58 -9.95
C ILE A 204 2.99 -0.91 -8.59
N GLN A 205 1.81 -1.10 -7.98
CA GLN A 205 1.51 -0.72 -6.59
C GLN A 205 1.90 0.73 -6.28
N PRO A 206 1.36 1.73 -7.00
CA PRO A 206 1.69 3.12 -6.77
C PRO A 206 1.26 3.57 -5.36
N THR A 207 1.93 4.58 -4.82
CA THR A 207 1.49 5.32 -3.61
C THR A 207 1.38 6.79 -3.97
N LEU A 208 0.36 7.49 -3.45
CA LEU A 208 -0.04 8.83 -3.93
C LEU A 208 0.13 9.92 -2.87
N TRP A 209 0.34 11.14 -3.33
CA TRP A 209 0.08 12.36 -2.55
C TRP A 209 -0.33 13.51 -3.47
N SER A 210 -0.99 14.53 -2.92
CA SER A 210 -1.31 15.77 -3.65
C SER A 210 -0.51 16.94 -3.08
N SER A 211 0.03 17.77 -3.97
CA SER A 211 0.64 19.07 -3.59
C SER A 211 -0.34 20.25 -3.68
N GLY A 212 -1.64 19.95 -3.83
CA GLY A 212 -2.71 20.93 -3.97
C GLY A 212 -3.03 21.30 -5.42
N GLY A 213 -4.15 22.01 -5.59
CA GLY A 213 -4.72 22.26 -6.92
C GLY A 213 -5.07 20.94 -7.60
N GLU A 214 -4.73 20.81 -8.89
CA GLU A 214 -4.96 19.60 -9.68
C GLU A 214 -3.76 18.65 -9.72
N ARG A 215 -2.75 18.90 -8.89
CA ARG A 215 -1.48 18.16 -8.92
C ARG A 215 -1.53 16.94 -8.01
N VAL A 216 -1.26 15.80 -8.61
CA VAL A 216 -1.15 14.51 -7.93
C VAL A 216 0.17 13.88 -8.34
N HIS A 217 0.83 13.23 -7.41
CA HIS A 217 2.12 12.61 -7.61
C HIS A 217 2.03 11.16 -7.18
N MET A 218 2.85 10.31 -7.80
CA MET A 218 2.98 8.91 -7.40
C MET A 218 4.44 8.48 -7.33
N LEU A 219 4.72 7.59 -6.38
CA LEU A 219 5.90 6.74 -6.41
C LEU A 219 5.46 5.31 -6.75
N LEU A 220 6.28 4.61 -7.54
CA LEU A 220 5.97 3.30 -8.08
C LEU A 220 7.08 2.31 -7.70
N ARG A 221 6.66 1.13 -7.22
CA ARG A 221 7.51 -0.05 -7.17
C ARG A 221 7.84 -0.48 -8.59
N SER A 222 9.08 -0.91 -8.84
CA SER A 222 9.53 -1.25 -10.19
C SER A 222 10.34 -2.55 -10.26
N THR A 223 10.45 -3.07 -11.47
CA THR A 223 11.41 -4.13 -11.83
C THR A 223 12.83 -3.62 -12.10
N GLU A 224 13.07 -2.31 -11.96
CA GLU A 224 14.25 -1.63 -12.51
C GLU A 224 15.29 -1.23 -11.46
N GLY A 225 15.20 -1.79 -10.24
CA GLY A 225 16.19 -1.54 -9.19
C GLY A 225 16.07 -0.18 -8.48
N VAL A 226 15.15 0.68 -8.91
CA VAL A 226 14.90 2.03 -8.35
C VAL A 226 13.41 2.35 -8.29
N ILE A 227 13.00 3.21 -7.36
CA ILE A 227 11.63 3.72 -7.33
C ILE A 227 11.43 4.64 -8.54
N TYR A 228 10.29 4.50 -9.22
CA TYR A 228 9.87 5.41 -10.29
C TYR A 228 8.88 6.44 -9.78
N ARG A 229 8.80 7.57 -10.48
CA ARG A 229 7.84 8.64 -10.21
C ARG A 229 7.06 8.99 -11.47
N SER A 230 5.80 9.35 -11.29
CA SER A 230 5.00 10.03 -12.31
C SER A 230 4.14 11.12 -11.65
N ASP A 231 3.77 12.13 -12.42
CA ASP A 231 3.04 13.29 -11.96
C ASP A 231 1.84 13.55 -12.88
N SER A 232 0.71 13.88 -12.27
CA SER A 232 -0.51 14.33 -12.92
C SER A 232 -0.75 15.82 -12.64
N ARG A 233 -1.40 16.50 -13.60
CA ARG A 233 -1.80 17.90 -13.51
C ARG A 233 -3.30 18.10 -13.71
N ASP A 234 -4.08 17.02 -13.67
CA ASP A 234 -5.51 16.98 -13.99
C ASP A 234 -6.29 16.06 -13.03
N ASN A 235 -5.92 16.07 -11.74
CA ASN A 235 -6.53 15.26 -10.68
C ASN A 235 -6.39 13.75 -10.88
N GLY A 236 -5.25 13.31 -11.44
CA GLY A 236 -4.92 11.90 -11.62
C GLY A 236 -5.54 11.24 -12.86
N GLN A 237 -6.11 12.02 -13.78
CA GLN A 237 -6.73 11.49 -15.00
C GLN A 237 -5.68 11.03 -16.02
N THR A 238 -4.64 11.85 -16.22
CA THR A 238 -3.49 11.53 -17.06
C THR A 238 -2.19 11.70 -16.29
N TRP A 239 -1.16 11.01 -16.76
CA TRP A 239 0.14 10.88 -16.10
C TRP A 239 1.26 11.18 -17.07
N CYS A 240 2.29 11.91 -16.64
CA CYS A 240 3.50 12.03 -17.44
C CYS A 240 4.20 10.66 -17.53
N GLN A 241 5.06 10.49 -18.54
CA GLN A 241 5.89 9.29 -18.62
C GLN A 241 6.68 9.11 -17.32
N ALA A 242 6.59 7.91 -16.74
CA ALA A 242 7.28 7.60 -15.51
C ALA A 242 8.80 7.69 -15.68
N TYR A 243 9.47 8.25 -14.68
CA TYR A 243 10.91 8.47 -14.67
C TYR A 243 11.57 7.95 -13.39
N PRO A 244 12.82 7.48 -13.44
CA PRO A 244 13.51 6.94 -12.28
C PRO A 244 13.83 8.04 -11.26
N THR A 245 13.78 7.67 -9.98
CA THR A 245 14.26 8.52 -8.87
C THR A 245 15.67 8.09 -8.44
N SER A 246 16.25 8.80 -7.46
CA SER A 246 17.50 8.39 -6.80
C SER A 246 17.33 7.31 -5.72
N LEU A 247 16.09 6.89 -5.44
CA LEU A 247 15.81 5.92 -4.39
C LEU A 247 15.92 4.50 -4.93
N PRO A 248 16.74 3.62 -4.32
CA PRO A 248 16.82 2.23 -4.75
C PRO A 248 15.53 1.47 -4.40
N ASN A 249 15.21 0.46 -5.21
CA ASN A 249 14.08 -0.44 -4.97
C ASN A 249 14.37 -1.82 -5.58
N ASN A 250 14.56 -2.82 -4.72
CA ASN A 250 14.74 -4.21 -5.11
C ASN A 250 13.42 -4.91 -5.40
N ASN A 251 12.49 -4.21 -6.05
CA ASN A 251 11.13 -4.67 -6.27
C ASN A 251 10.37 -5.00 -4.95
N SER A 252 10.68 -4.26 -3.87
CA SER A 252 9.95 -4.32 -2.59
C SER A 252 8.80 -3.31 -2.56
N GLY A 253 7.76 -3.61 -1.79
CA GLY A 253 6.64 -2.69 -1.55
C GLY A 253 7.09 -1.39 -0.87
N ILE A 254 6.40 -0.31 -1.17
CA ILE A 254 6.64 1.05 -0.66
C ILE A 254 5.31 1.71 -0.31
N ASP A 255 5.31 2.67 0.61
CA ASP A 255 4.15 3.55 0.84
C ASP A 255 4.60 4.93 1.32
N VAL A 256 3.87 5.98 0.95
CA VAL A 256 4.16 7.37 1.33
C VAL A 256 2.95 8.00 2.01
N THR A 257 3.20 8.91 2.94
CA THR A 257 2.18 9.81 3.48
C THR A 257 2.66 11.26 3.42
N LEU A 258 1.73 12.18 3.15
CA LEU A 258 1.96 13.61 3.31
C LEU A 258 1.54 13.99 4.73
N MET A 259 2.49 14.48 5.51
CA MET A 259 2.27 14.95 6.87
C MET A 259 1.65 16.35 6.88
N ASP A 260 1.01 16.74 7.98
CA ASP A 260 0.33 18.02 8.12
C ASP A 260 1.28 19.23 8.05
N ASN A 261 2.56 19.02 8.38
CA ASN A 261 3.62 20.01 8.22
C ASN A 261 4.13 20.15 6.76
N GLY A 262 3.52 19.44 5.81
CA GLY A 262 3.85 19.47 4.38
C GLY A 262 5.02 18.60 3.95
N LYS A 263 5.63 17.84 4.87
CA LYS A 263 6.71 16.88 4.53
C LYS A 263 6.13 15.54 4.10
N LEU A 264 6.82 14.86 3.20
CA LEU A 264 6.53 13.47 2.87
C LEU A 264 7.33 12.55 3.78
N ALA A 265 6.71 11.44 4.20
CA ALA A 265 7.38 10.32 4.85
C ALA A 265 7.17 9.05 4.00
N LEU A 266 8.27 8.46 3.53
CA LEU A 266 8.28 7.25 2.70
C LEU A 266 8.86 6.09 3.50
N ILE A 267 8.09 5.01 3.62
CA ILE A 267 8.57 3.74 4.16
C ILE A 267 8.94 2.79 3.01
N PHE A 268 10.17 2.27 3.02
CA PHE A 268 10.68 1.37 1.98
C PHE A 268 11.95 0.62 2.40
N ASN A 269 12.33 -0.38 1.62
CA ASN A 269 13.64 -1.05 1.73
C ASN A 269 14.64 -0.35 0.78
N PRO A 270 15.69 0.32 1.28
CA PRO A 270 16.64 1.06 0.46
C PRO A 270 17.71 0.15 -0.16
N VAL A 271 17.27 -0.90 -0.83
CA VAL A 271 18.11 -1.95 -1.42
C VAL A 271 17.97 -1.89 -2.93
N ALA A 272 19.09 -1.87 -3.67
CA ALA A 272 19.08 -1.97 -5.13
C ALA A 272 19.06 -3.44 -5.54
N GLY A 273 18.42 -3.76 -6.66
CA GLY A 273 18.38 -5.11 -7.21
C GLY A 273 17.21 -5.33 -8.17
N TYR A 274 17.34 -6.29 -9.08
CA TYR A 274 16.32 -6.57 -10.11
C TYR A 274 15.47 -7.81 -9.80
N ALA A 275 15.73 -8.51 -8.69
CA ALA A 275 15.14 -9.81 -8.38
C ALA A 275 14.60 -9.89 -6.94
N THR A 276 13.60 -10.74 -6.71
CA THR A 276 12.95 -10.96 -5.41
C THR A 276 13.79 -11.75 -4.41
N ASP A 277 14.92 -12.31 -4.82
CA ASP A 277 15.92 -12.90 -3.93
C ASP A 277 16.72 -11.84 -3.15
N SER A 278 16.62 -10.58 -3.58
CA SER A 278 17.24 -9.46 -2.89
C SER A 278 16.63 -9.30 -1.48
N PRO A 279 17.47 -9.03 -0.46
CA PRO A 279 17.01 -8.96 0.92
C PRO A 279 16.01 -7.82 1.11
N ARG A 280 14.93 -8.08 1.85
CA ARG A 280 13.97 -7.04 2.28
C ARG A 280 14.35 -6.48 3.64
N THR A 281 15.61 -6.07 3.76
CA THR A 281 16.20 -5.45 4.95
C THR A 281 17.39 -4.57 4.51
N PRO A 282 17.60 -3.38 5.09
CA PRO A 282 16.81 -2.77 6.17
C PRO A 282 15.42 -2.30 5.70
N LEU A 283 14.56 -1.95 6.66
CA LEU A 283 13.31 -1.21 6.44
C LEU A 283 13.46 0.15 7.12
N VAL A 284 13.24 1.23 6.36
CA VAL A 284 13.47 2.61 6.83
C VAL A 284 12.31 3.52 6.49
N VAL A 285 12.23 4.65 7.22
CA VAL A 285 11.45 5.82 6.83
C VAL A 285 12.42 6.93 6.41
N ARG A 286 12.21 7.52 5.23
CA ARG A 286 12.91 8.73 4.76
C ARG A 286 11.93 9.87 4.52
N PHE A 287 12.44 11.10 4.61
CA PHE A 287 11.61 12.30 4.51
C PHE A 287 11.97 13.17 3.32
N SER A 288 10.98 13.84 2.75
CA SER A 288 11.17 14.87 1.75
C SER A 288 10.47 16.15 2.15
N SER A 289 11.13 17.30 1.94
CA SER A 289 10.57 18.63 2.21
C SER A 289 10.41 19.47 0.93
N ASP A 290 10.66 18.87 -0.24
CA ASP A 290 10.64 19.50 -1.55
C ASP A 290 9.77 18.72 -2.55
N ASN A 291 8.65 18.19 -2.05
CA ASN A 291 7.66 17.47 -2.85
C ASN A 291 8.23 16.23 -3.56
N GLY A 292 9.08 15.47 -2.86
CA GLY A 292 9.62 14.18 -3.30
C GLY A 292 10.76 14.29 -4.31
N LEU A 293 11.39 15.46 -4.44
CA LEU A 293 12.55 15.65 -5.32
C LEU A 293 13.84 15.17 -4.67
N THR A 294 14.02 15.47 -3.38
CA THR A 294 15.13 14.96 -2.57
C THR A 294 14.61 14.29 -1.30
N TRP A 295 15.37 13.29 -0.84
CA TRP A 295 15.04 12.48 0.32
C TRP A 295 16.22 12.48 1.29
N GLY A 296 15.95 12.80 2.54
CA GLY A 296 16.92 12.88 3.63
C GLY A 296 16.22 12.68 4.96
N ASP A 297 16.97 12.75 6.07
CA ASP A 297 16.55 12.25 7.40
C ASP A 297 16.09 10.78 7.35
N GLU A 298 16.62 9.92 8.20
CA GLU A 298 16.32 8.49 8.14
C GLU A 298 16.02 7.94 9.53
N ILE A 299 14.95 7.16 9.62
CA ILE A 299 14.65 6.34 10.78
C ILE A 299 14.69 4.89 10.35
N VAL A 300 15.61 4.13 10.94
CA VAL A 300 15.75 2.69 10.70
C VAL A 300 14.76 1.95 11.60
N LEU A 301 13.82 1.21 11.00
CA LEU A 301 12.83 0.42 11.73
C LEU A 301 13.34 -1.00 11.98
N GLU A 302 13.99 -1.58 10.98
CA GLU A 302 14.57 -2.92 11.02
C GLU A 302 15.89 -2.93 10.26
N ASN A 303 16.89 -3.61 10.79
CA ASN A 303 18.22 -3.75 10.17
C ASN A 303 18.81 -5.16 10.28
N GLU A 304 18.14 -6.06 11.00
CA GLU A 304 18.61 -7.43 11.20
C GLU A 304 18.34 -8.29 9.96
N PRO A 305 19.01 -9.45 9.81
CA PRO A 305 18.65 -10.42 8.77
C PRO A 305 17.18 -10.86 8.88
N GLY A 306 16.46 -10.80 7.77
CA GLY A 306 15.06 -11.19 7.70
C GLY A 306 14.31 -10.58 6.52
N GLU A 307 13.02 -10.90 6.43
CA GLU A 307 12.10 -10.28 5.49
C GLU A 307 11.22 -9.26 6.24
N TYR A 308 11.41 -7.97 5.96
CA TYR A 308 10.52 -6.89 6.43
C TYR A 308 9.90 -6.23 5.21
N SER A 309 8.66 -6.59 4.94
CA SER A 309 8.09 -6.39 3.62
C SER A 309 6.69 -5.82 3.67
N TYR A 310 6.28 -5.29 2.53
CA TYR A 310 4.94 -4.78 2.32
C TYR A 310 4.51 -3.76 3.40
N PRO A 311 5.31 -2.69 3.61
CA PRO A 311 4.97 -1.67 4.59
C PRO A 311 3.73 -0.86 4.19
N ALA A 312 3.09 -0.25 5.18
CA ALA A 312 2.06 0.78 5.06
C ALA A 312 2.35 1.90 6.07
N ILE A 313 2.01 3.14 5.71
CA ILE A 313 2.23 4.32 6.55
C ILE A 313 1.05 5.28 6.46
N VAL A 314 0.59 5.80 7.59
CA VAL A 314 -0.29 6.97 7.66
C VAL A 314 0.26 7.99 8.65
N SER A 315 -0.15 9.24 8.52
CA SER A 315 0.22 10.31 9.45
C SER A 315 -1.01 11.02 9.99
N GLN A 316 -0.90 11.50 11.23
CA GLN A 316 -1.84 12.43 11.85
C GLN A 316 -1.02 13.40 12.69
N ASP A 317 -1.18 14.70 12.47
CA ASP A 317 -0.36 15.75 13.07
C ASP A 317 1.14 15.51 12.84
N ASN A 318 1.91 15.36 13.92
CA ASN A 318 3.34 15.06 13.93
C ASN A 318 3.64 13.57 14.19
N GLN A 319 2.63 12.71 14.08
CA GLN A 319 2.75 11.27 14.34
C GLN A 319 2.69 10.46 13.05
N LEU A 320 3.53 9.43 12.97
CA LEU A 320 3.49 8.40 11.95
C LEU A 320 3.02 7.08 12.58
N TYR A 321 2.16 6.39 11.85
CA TYR A 321 1.65 5.06 12.20
C TYR A 321 2.02 4.13 11.06
N LEU A 322 2.81 3.10 11.37
CA LEU A 322 3.40 2.24 10.36
C LEU A 322 3.11 0.79 10.68
N THR A 323 2.86 0.00 9.64
CA THR A 323 2.78 -1.45 9.76
C THR A 323 3.56 -2.13 8.65
N TYR A 324 4.02 -3.35 8.90
CA TYR A 324 4.67 -4.16 7.87
C TYR A 324 4.61 -5.64 8.24
N THR A 325 4.82 -6.48 7.24
CA THR A 325 5.04 -7.91 7.44
C THR A 325 6.39 -8.11 8.10
N TRP A 326 6.40 -8.76 9.26
CA TRP A 326 7.61 -9.18 9.95
C TRP A 326 7.83 -10.68 9.74
N LYS A 327 8.80 -11.03 8.89
CA LYS A 327 9.25 -12.41 8.60
C LYS A 327 8.13 -13.39 8.18
N ARG A 328 7.03 -12.87 7.64
CA ARG A 328 5.79 -13.61 7.30
C ARG A 328 5.10 -14.32 8.48
N ASP A 329 5.55 -14.02 9.69
CA ASP A 329 5.10 -14.61 10.95
C ASP A 329 4.12 -13.65 11.64
N ARG A 330 4.54 -12.40 11.82
CA ARG A 330 3.78 -11.36 12.53
C ARG A 330 3.55 -10.12 11.69
N ILE A 331 2.62 -9.29 12.14
CA ILE A 331 2.51 -7.89 11.72
C ILE A 331 3.10 -7.00 12.81
N ALA A 332 4.12 -6.23 12.44
CA ALA A 332 4.70 -5.21 13.30
C ALA A 332 3.94 -3.90 13.15
N PHE A 333 3.82 -3.17 14.26
CA PHE A 333 3.27 -1.81 14.32
C PHE A 333 4.30 -0.86 14.93
N TRP A 334 4.40 0.34 14.38
CA TRP A 334 5.14 1.45 14.96
C TRP A 334 4.26 2.69 15.09
N LYS A 335 4.38 3.37 16.22
CA LYS A 335 3.97 4.76 16.39
C LYS A 335 5.20 5.63 16.63
N ILE A 336 5.40 6.64 15.79
CA ILE A 336 6.57 7.54 15.86
C ILE A 336 6.07 8.97 16.01
N THR A 337 6.57 9.70 17.00
CA THR A 337 6.27 11.13 17.18
C THR A 337 7.49 11.98 16.83
N LEU A 338 7.29 13.02 16.02
CA LEU A 338 8.33 13.91 15.49
C LEU A 338 8.11 15.36 15.97
N THR A 339 9.13 16.21 15.89
CA THR A 339 9.03 17.66 16.15
C THR A 339 8.33 18.43 15.04
#